data_AF-A0A5C6Z8W6-F1
#
_entry.id   AF-A0A5C6Z8W6-F1
#
_cell.length_a   1.000
_cell.length_b   1.000
_cell.length_c   1.000
_cell.angle_alpha   90.00
_cell.angle_beta   90.00
_cell.angle_gamma   90.00
#
_symmetry.space_group_name_H-M   'P 1'
#
loop_
_entity.id
_entity.type
_entity.pdbx_description
1 polymer ?
#
loop_
_entity_poly.entity_id
_entity_poly.type
_entity_poly.pdbx_seq_one_letter_code
_entity_poly.pdbx_strand_id
1 'polypeptide(L)'
;ELLERLGLLFAGAPEGDWREEMRAAITVLVSAVRSAGLSGALRVRMDPQRLASRPFRNLATAWEQVEQALVDPAHAGLPARLQYLRGLLDECRAAVRSVPDHLEEHGVSVDLMFGVEQMQARLRRVEELLAVLLAEHPQRELLRLVADLVAVVHERRSIRTLFARHYSLLARKVAERSAETGEHYITRNREEYGDMLRRAGGGGLVIAGTTFMKFAIAAIGLSAFWGGFWAGVNYAVSFVLILLLHWTVATKQPAMTAPALADKLRHIDSDAGLSAFVDEVAHLFRSQTAGIIGNLALAAPMVLVVQLAAWLSLGKPLVGAHEAEHVLHSLTVLGPSLFFAAFTGVLLFASSLIAGWVENWFVFHRLDSAIAWNPRIVATLGATRAKRWSGWWRENISGLTANISLGLMLGLVPALLGFFGLPIEVRHVTLSTGQLAAAAGALGWDVLRHWPFWLCVISILGTGVLNVGVSFFLAFKVALRSRGIRLADQKRVRAAIWARMRRQPLSFLVPPKA
;
A
#
# COMPACT_ATOMS: atom_id res chain seq x y z
N GLU A 1 -32.17 -35.52 10.97
CA GLU A 1 -31.30 -36.38 10.13
C GLU A 1 -29.79 -36.11 10.22
N LEU A 2 -29.18 -35.07 9.61
CA LEU A 2 -27.70 -34.89 9.69
C LEU A 2 -27.19 -34.66 11.12
N LEU A 3 -27.92 -33.84 11.90
CA LEU A 3 -27.67 -33.59 13.33
C LEU A 3 -27.82 -34.86 14.19
N GLU A 4 -28.70 -35.76 13.77
CA GLU A 4 -29.03 -37.01 14.44
C GLU A 4 -27.95 -38.08 14.15
N ARG A 5 -27.49 -38.13 12.89
CA ARG A 5 -26.35 -38.96 12.45
C ARG A 5 -25.02 -38.53 13.07
N LEU A 6 -24.79 -37.23 13.23
CA LEU A 6 -23.63 -36.71 13.98
C LEU A 6 -23.74 -37.02 15.48
N GLY A 7 -24.92 -36.94 16.07
CA GLY A 7 -25.16 -37.38 17.45
C GLY A 7 -24.86 -38.87 17.67
N LEU A 8 -25.22 -39.72 16.70
CA LEU A 8 -24.95 -41.17 16.73
C LEU A 8 -23.45 -41.52 16.65
N LEU A 9 -22.65 -40.74 15.91
CA LEU A 9 -21.18 -40.90 15.86
C LEU A 9 -20.51 -40.73 17.23
N PHE A 10 -21.11 -39.93 18.12
CA PHE A 10 -20.59 -39.69 19.48
C PHE A 10 -21.34 -40.47 20.56
N ALA A 11 -22.58 -40.90 20.32
CA ALA A 11 -23.31 -41.81 21.21
C ALA A 11 -22.67 -43.22 21.26
N GLY A 12 -21.90 -43.60 20.24
CA GLY A 12 -21.10 -44.83 20.21
C GLY A 12 -19.67 -44.69 20.79
N ALA A 13 -19.28 -43.50 21.25
CA ALA A 13 -17.98 -43.31 21.90
C ALA A 13 -18.06 -43.85 23.34
N PRO A 14 -17.11 -44.70 23.80
CA PRO A 14 -17.14 -45.24 25.15
C PRO A 14 -17.21 -44.10 26.18
N GLU A 15 -18.11 -44.21 27.15
CA GLU A 15 -18.56 -43.12 28.05
C GLU A 15 -17.46 -42.47 28.92
N GLY A 16 -16.21 -42.93 28.85
CA GLY A 16 -15.05 -42.37 29.57
C GLY A 16 -14.07 -41.54 28.75
N ASP A 17 -13.99 -41.70 27.42
CA ASP A 17 -12.80 -41.31 26.64
C ASP A 17 -12.80 -39.84 26.19
N TRP A 18 -13.96 -39.34 25.73
CA TRP A 18 -14.04 -38.01 25.13
C TRP A 18 -13.90 -36.84 26.13
N ARG A 19 -14.29 -37.04 27.41
CA ARG A 19 -14.14 -36.01 28.46
C ARG A 19 -12.68 -35.83 28.85
N GLU A 20 -11.91 -36.91 28.83
CA GLU A 20 -10.46 -36.86 29.08
C GLU A 20 -9.73 -36.13 27.96
N GLU A 21 -10.02 -36.48 26.71
CA GLU A 21 -9.52 -35.77 25.53
C GLU A 21 -9.93 -34.28 25.53
N MET A 22 -11.15 -33.97 25.94
CA MET A 22 -11.62 -32.58 26.04
C MET A 22 -10.84 -31.78 27.09
N ARG A 23 -10.58 -32.37 28.27
CA ARG A 23 -9.74 -31.76 29.30
C ARG A 23 -8.31 -31.56 28.81
N ALA A 24 -7.72 -32.58 28.18
CA ALA A 24 -6.39 -32.48 27.58
C ALA A 24 -6.30 -31.37 26.52
N ALA A 25 -7.33 -31.25 25.65
CA ALA A 25 -7.42 -30.19 24.67
C ALA A 25 -7.49 -28.79 25.31
N ILE A 26 -8.26 -28.62 26.40
CA ILE A 26 -8.30 -27.36 27.16
C ILE A 26 -6.92 -27.06 27.76
N THR A 27 -6.24 -28.05 28.35
CA THR A 27 -4.88 -27.90 28.89
C THR A 27 -3.89 -27.39 27.83
N VAL A 28 -3.93 -27.97 26.63
CA VAL A 28 -3.09 -27.53 25.50
C VAL A 28 -3.43 -26.08 25.08
N LEU A 29 -4.71 -25.75 24.96
CA LEU A 29 -5.17 -24.42 24.54
C LEU A 29 -4.79 -23.34 25.57
N VAL A 30 -5.04 -23.60 26.86
CA VAL A 30 -4.68 -22.72 27.97
C VAL A 30 -3.16 -22.49 28.01
N SER A 31 -2.37 -23.55 27.84
CA SER A 31 -0.90 -23.46 27.77
C SER A 31 -0.43 -22.61 26.59
N ALA A 32 -1.04 -22.78 25.42
CA ALA A 32 -0.73 -21.98 24.23
C ALA A 32 -1.11 -20.51 24.39
N VAL A 33 -2.27 -20.21 25.00
CA VAL A 33 -2.72 -18.85 25.32
C VAL A 33 -1.77 -18.18 26.33
N ARG A 34 -1.39 -18.91 27.39
CA ARG A 34 -0.43 -18.44 28.40
C ARG A 34 0.92 -18.09 27.76
N SER A 35 1.48 -19.00 26.95
CA SER A 35 2.76 -18.78 26.29
C SER A 35 2.72 -17.55 25.36
N ALA A 36 1.69 -17.45 24.53
CA ALA A 36 1.52 -16.31 23.62
C ALA A 36 1.35 -14.98 24.37
N GLY A 37 0.50 -14.94 25.41
CA GLY A 37 0.24 -13.74 26.21
C GLY A 37 1.45 -13.26 27.02
N LEU A 38 2.37 -14.16 27.38
CA LEU A 38 3.61 -13.82 28.08
C LEU A 38 4.75 -13.41 27.12
N SER A 39 4.61 -13.65 25.82
CA SER A 39 5.61 -13.26 24.83
C SER A 39 5.82 -11.73 24.81
N GLY A 40 7.08 -11.29 24.74
CA GLY A 40 7.39 -9.85 24.73
C GLY A 40 6.75 -9.10 23.54
N ALA A 41 6.57 -9.79 22.41
CA ALA A 41 6.01 -9.21 21.20
C ALA A 41 4.54 -8.79 21.37
N LEU A 42 3.72 -9.58 22.06
CA LEU A 42 2.31 -9.22 22.33
C LEU A 42 2.15 -8.42 23.62
N ARG A 43 2.86 -8.80 24.69
CA ARG A 43 2.70 -8.20 26.02
C ARG A 43 2.96 -6.69 26.06
N VAL A 44 3.95 -6.19 25.33
CA VAL A 44 4.29 -4.75 25.29
C VAL A 44 3.21 -3.93 24.56
N ARG A 45 2.35 -4.58 23.79
CA ARG A 45 1.31 -3.95 22.95
C ARG A 45 -0.11 -4.15 23.52
N MET A 46 -0.23 -4.81 24.67
CA MET A 46 -1.49 -4.94 25.40
C MET A 46 -1.62 -3.80 26.41
N ASP A 47 -2.86 -3.41 26.71
CA ASP A 47 -3.17 -2.42 27.74
C ASP A 47 -2.57 -2.81 29.11
N PRO A 48 -1.68 -1.99 29.70
CA PRO A 48 -1.07 -2.26 30.99
C PRO A 48 -2.08 -2.46 32.13
N GLN A 49 -3.23 -1.77 32.10
CA GLN A 49 -4.26 -1.90 33.14
C GLN A 49 -4.86 -3.32 33.15
N ARG A 50 -5.07 -3.89 31.96
CA ARG A 50 -5.56 -5.27 31.79
C ARG A 50 -4.54 -6.32 32.19
N LEU A 51 -3.25 -5.99 32.14
CA LEU A 51 -2.18 -6.89 32.57
C LEU A 51 -1.89 -6.84 34.08
N ALA A 52 -2.43 -5.87 34.81
CA ALA A 52 -2.17 -5.69 36.24
C ALA A 52 -2.56 -6.91 37.08
N SER A 53 -3.68 -7.55 36.75
CA SER A 53 -4.17 -8.79 37.39
C SER A 53 -3.41 -10.05 36.94
N ARG A 54 -2.45 -9.91 36.01
CA ARG A 54 -1.63 -11.00 35.43
C ARG A 54 -2.47 -12.18 34.91
N PRO A 55 -3.52 -11.94 34.09
CA PRO A 55 -4.51 -12.96 33.78
C PRO A 55 -3.91 -14.17 33.07
N PHE A 56 -2.99 -13.96 32.12
CA PHE A 56 -2.30 -15.04 31.40
C PHE A 56 -1.43 -15.93 32.30
N ARG A 57 -0.85 -15.38 33.38
CA ARG A 57 -0.02 -16.15 34.32
C ARG A 57 -0.88 -17.09 35.15
N ASN A 58 -2.03 -16.62 35.60
CA ASN A 58 -2.92 -17.34 36.50
C ASN A 58 -3.82 -18.35 35.76
N LEU A 59 -3.96 -18.22 34.43
CA LEU A 59 -4.88 -19.03 33.63
C LEU A 59 -4.64 -20.55 33.73
N ALA A 60 -3.38 -20.99 33.71
CA ALA A 60 -3.04 -22.42 33.81
C ALA A 60 -3.44 -23.00 35.17
N THR A 61 -3.07 -22.31 36.25
CA THR A 61 -3.43 -22.72 37.62
C THR A 61 -4.94 -22.70 37.86
N ALA A 62 -5.66 -21.71 37.31
CA ALA A 62 -7.11 -21.66 37.40
C ALA A 62 -7.78 -22.85 36.69
N TRP A 63 -7.24 -23.27 35.53
CA TRP A 63 -7.72 -24.46 34.83
C TRP A 63 -7.42 -25.75 35.62
N GLU A 64 -6.20 -25.92 36.13
CA GLU A 64 -5.83 -27.08 36.97
C GLU A 64 -6.77 -27.23 38.18
N GLN A 65 -7.16 -26.12 38.82
CA GLN A 65 -8.11 -26.13 39.93
C GLN A 65 -9.53 -26.53 39.51
N VAL A 66 -9.98 -26.12 38.32
CA VAL A 66 -11.28 -26.53 37.75
C VAL A 66 -11.25 -28.01 37.39
N GLU A 67 -10.17 -28.48 36.76
CA GLU A 67 -9.98 -29.88 36.40
C GLU A 67 -10.02 -30.80 37.62
N GLN A 68 -9.30 -30.44 38.70
CA GLN A 68 -9.36 -31.18 39.96
C GLN A 68 -10.78 -31.23 40.55
N ALA A 69 -11.51 -30.12 40.52
CA ALA A 69 -12.88 -30.05 41.03
C ALA A 69 -13.90 -30.81 40.15
N LEU A 70 -13.57 -31.11 38.89
CA LEU A 70 -14.39 -31.95 38.00
C LEU A 70 -14.17 -33.46 38.23
N VAL A 71 -13.03 -33.84 38.81
CA VAL A 71 -12.70 -35.23 39.14
C VAL A 71 -13.16 -35.58 40.57
N ASP A 72 -13.30 -34.58 41.44
CA ASP A 72 -13.85 -34.76 42.79
C ASP A 72 -15.34 -35.18 42.75
N PRO A 73 -15.72 -36.35 43.30
CA PRO A 73 -17.12 -36.79 43.36
C PRO A 73 -18.07 -35.78 44.01
N ALA A 74 -17.58 -35.00 44.99
CA ALA A 74 -18.37 -33.99 45.68
C ALA A 74 -18.55 -32.70 44.86
N HIS A 75 -17.81 -32.53 43.76
CA HIS A 75 -17.77 -31.31 42.93
C HIS A 75 -17.61 -30.02 43.77
N ALA A 76 -16.93 -30.13 44.91
CA ALA A 76 -16.98 -29.13 45.96
C ALA A 76 -16.33 -27.83 45.48
N GLY A 77 -17.10 -26.73 45.44
CA GLY A 77 -16.59 -25.41 45.02
C GLY A 77 -16.34 -25.26 43.52
N LEU A 78 -16.80 -26.20 42.68
CA LEU A 78 -16.72 -26.09 41.22
C LEU A 78 -17.31 -24.77 40.67
N PRO A 79 -18.49 -24.28 41.13
CA PRO A 79 -19.06 -23.03 40.60
C PRO A 79 -18.15 -21.81 40.78
N ALA A 80 -17.53 -21.67 41.96
CA ALA A 80 -16.63 -20.55 42.26
C ALA A 80 -15.35 -20.60 41.42
N ARG A 81 -14.75 -21.79 41.25
CA ARG A 81 -13.55 -21.99 40.42
C ARG A 81 -13.84 -21.74 38.93
N LEU A 82 -14.99 -22.19 38.45
CA LEU A 82 -15.44 -21.91 37.08
C LEU A 82 -15.66 -20.42 36.84
N GLN A 83 -16.28 -19.72 37.78
CA GLN A 83 -16.47 -18.28 37.69
C GLN A 83 -15.13 -17.55 37.63
N TYR A 84 -14.16 -17.95 38.45
CA TYR A 84 -12.81 -17.39 38.42
C TYR A 84 -12.10 -17.64 37.08
N LEU A 85 -12.14 -18.87 36.55
CA LEU A 85 -11.58 -19.21 35.24
C LEU A 85 -12.21 -18.39 34.11
N ARG A 86 -13.55 -18.26 34.09
CA ARG A 86 -14.27 -17.46 33.09
C ARG A 86 -13.87 -15.98 33.17
N GLY A 87 -13.77 -15.41 34.36
CA GLY A 87 -13.27 -14.05 34.56
C GLY A 87 -11.85 -13.85 34.01
N LEU A 88 -10.95 -14.81 34.24
CA LEU A 88 -9.60 -14.76 33.67
C LEU A 88 -9.60 -14.87 32.13
N LEU A 89 -10.45 -15.72 31.55
CA LEU A 89 -10.57 -15.83 30.09
C LEU A 89 -11.11 -14.53 29.46
N ASP A 90 -12.04 -13.85 30.14
CA ASP A 90 -12.57 -12.54 29.72
C ASP A 90 -11.50 -11.45 29.79
N GLU A 91 -10.73 -11.38 30.87
CA GLU A 91 -9.60 -10.45 30.98
C GLU A 91 -8.52 -10.74 29.93
N CYS A 92 -8.21 -12.01 29.66
CA CYS A 92 -7.31 -12.39 28.58
C CYS A 92 -7.85 -11.91 27.21
N ARG A 93 -9.14 -12.06 26.95
CA ARG A 93 -9.77 -11.58 25.71
C ARG A 93 -9.71 -10.07 25.60
N ALA A 94 -10.01 -9.35 26.68
CA ALA A 94 -9.95 -7.90 26.71
C ALA A 94 -8.52 -7.39 26.48
N ALA A 95 -7.52 -7.97 27.13
CA ALA A 95 -6.11 -7.64 26.89
C ALA A 95 -5.71 -7.89 25.43
N VAL A 96 -6.07 -9.04 24.84
CA VAL A 96 -5.78 -9.34 23.42
C VAL A 96 -6.50 -8.37 22.47
N ARG A 97 -7.73 -7.95 22.79
CA ARG A 97 -8.51 -6.98 21.99
C ARG A 97 -7.94 -5.57 22.00
N SER A 98 -7.07 -5.22 22.95
CA SER A 98 -6.39 -3.91 22.97
C SER A 98 -5.20 -3.81 21.99
N VAL A 99 -4.69 -4.95 21.49
CA VAL A 99 -3.49 -4.98 20.63
C VAL A 99 -3.71 -4.29 19.27
N PRO A 100 -4.83 -4.51 18.55
CA PRO A 100 -5.08 -3.82 17.28
C PRO A 100 -5.04 -2.29 17.42
N ASP A 101 -5.63 -1.72 18.46
CA ASP A 101 -5.62 -0.27 18.71
C ASP A 101 -4.19 0.24 18.88
N HIS A 102 -3.35 -0.48 19.63
CA HIS A 102 -1.93 -0.15 19.76
C HIS A 102 -1.16 -0.24 18.43
N LEU A 103 -1.44 -1.26 17.61
CA LEU A 103 -0.81 -1.43 16.29
C LEU A 103 -1.25 -0.36 15.28
N GLU A 104 -2.48 0.14 15.38
CA GLU A 104 -2.95 1.26 14.55
C GLU A 104 -2.13 2.53 14.82
N GLU A 105 -1.76 2.76 16.07
CA GLU A 105 -0.97 3.94 16.48
C GLU A 105 0.54 3.75 16.20
N HIS A 106 1.09 2.57 16.47
CA HIS A 106 2.54 2.32 16.50
C HIS A 106 3.09 1.52 15.31
N GLY A 107 2.26 1.22 14.30
CA GLY A 107 2.62 0.44 13.13
C GLY A 107 2.08 -0.99 13.20
N VAL A 108 1.69 -1.52 12.04
CA VAL A 108 0.96 -2.79 11.93
C VAL A 108 1.92 -3.93 11.59
N SER A 109 1.72 -5.08 12.22
CA SER A 109 2.41 -6.35 11.87
C SER A 109 1.38 -7.43 11.59
N VAL A 110 1.49 -8.06 10.42
CA VAL A 110 0.61 -9.18 10.00
C VAL A 110 0.79 -10.37 10.93
N ASP A 111 2.03 -10.69 11.31
CA ASP A 111 2.34 -11.82 12.18
C ASP A 111 1.73 -11.63 13.58
N LEU A 112 1.79 -10.40 14.11
CA LEU A 112 1.15 -10.09 15.39
C LEU A 112 -0.37 -10.12 15.29
N MET A 113 -0.95 -9.60 14.22
CA MET A 113 -2.39 -9.68 14.00
C MET A 113 -2.88 -11.12 13.87
N PHE A 114 -2.13 -11.97 13.17
CA PHE A 114 -2.40 -13.40 13.12
C PHE A 114 -2.31 -14.04 14.51
N GLY A 115 -1.30 -13.65 15.31
CA GLY A 115 -1.17 -14.07 16.71
C GLY A 115 -2.38 -13.67 17.57
N VAL A 116 -2.86 -12.43 17.43
CA VAL A 116 -4.06 -11.91 18.11
C VAL A 116 -5.30 -12.71 17.71
N GLU A 117 -5.54 -12.93 16.42
CA GLU A 117 -6.69 -13.73 15.94
C GLU A 117 -6.61 -15.17 16.44
N GLN A 118 -5.42 -15.76 16.41
CA GLN A 118 -5.20 -17.12 16.91
C GLN A 118 -5.45 -17.20 18.43
N MET A 119 -5.03 -16.21 19.22
CA MET A 119 -5.32 -16.14 20.64
C MET A 119 -6.83 -16.01 20.91
N GLN A 120 -7.53 -15.13 20.19
CA GLN A 120 -8.98 -14.98 20.33
C GLN A 120 -9.72 -16.27 19.95
N ALA A 121 -9.29 -16.94 18.88
CA ALA A 121 -9.87 -18.22 18.46
C ALA A 121 -9.62 -19.32 19.49
N ARG A 122 -8.42 -19.39 20.08
CA ARG A 122 -8.11 -20.33 21.17
C ARG A 122 -8.93 -20.05 22.42
N LEU A 123 -9.07 -18.78 22.82
CA LEU A 123 -9.87 -18.37 23.97
C LEU A 123 -11.35 -18.72 23.80
N ARG A 124 -11.93 -18.48 22.61
CA ARG A 124 -13.29 -18.91 22.28
C ARG A 124 -13.42 -20.44 22.30
N ARG A 125 -12.45 -21.14 21.71
CA ARG A 125 -12.44 -22.61 21.72
C ARG A 125 -12.44 -23.14 23.15
N VAL A 126 -11.66 -22.58 24.08
CA VAL A 126 -11.69 -22.98 25.49
C VAL A 126 -13.10 -22.84 26.07
N GLU A 127 -13.83 -21.75 25.79
CA GLU A 127 -15.22 -21.60 26.25
C GLU A 127 -16.17 -22.63 25.63
N GLU A 128 -16.05 -22.91 24.33
CA GLU A 128 -16.85 -23.92 23.63
C GLU A 128 -16.62 -25.30 24.24
N LEU A 129 -15.36 -25.70 24.49
CA LEU A 129 -15.04 -26.99 25.11
C LEU A 129 -15.54 -27.05 26.56
N LEU A 130 -15.43 -25.95 27.33
CA LEU A 130 -15.99 -25.86 28.68
C LEU A 130 -17.52 -26.00 28.66
N ALA A 131 -18.21 -25.41 27.69
CA ALA A 131 -19.66 -25.52 27.55
C ALA A 131 -20.09 -26.97 27.30
N VAL A 132 -19.36 -27.70 26.46
CA VAL A 132 -19.62 -29.13 26.21
C VAL A 132 -19.30 -29.98 27.44
N LEU A 133 -18.19 -29.70 28.13
CA LEU A 133 -17.73 -30.48 29.28
C LEU A 133 -18.69 -30.38 30.48
N LEU A 134 -19.33 -29.22 30.67
CA LEU A 134 -20.19 -28.91 31.81
C LEU A 134 -21.69 -29.15 31.53
N ALA A 135 -22.08 -29.46 30.30
CA ALA A 135 -23.47 -29.68 29.94
C ALA A 135 -23.98 -31.04 30.44
N GLU A 136 -25.13 -31.05 31.11
CA GLU A 136 -25.85 -32.28 31.47
C GLU A 136 -26.27 -33.07 30.21
N HIS A 137 -26.62 -32.35 29.14
CA HIS A 137 -26.97 -32.89 27.82
C HIS A 137 -26.07 -32.27 26.73
N PRO A 138 -24.89 -32.86 26.44
CA PRO A 138 -23.85 -32.22 25.63
C PRO A 138 -24.15 -32.20 24.12
N GLN A 139 -25.21 -32.87 23.65
CA GLN A 139 -25.48 -33.06 22.22
C GLN A 139 -25.58 -31.73 21.46
N ARG A 140 -26.26 -30.73 22.03
CA ARG A 140 -26.46 -29.43 21.39
C ARG A 140 -25.16 -28.61 21.32
N GLU A 141 -24.39 -28.58 22.41
CA GLU A 141 -23.13 -27.84 22.45
C GLU A 141 -22.05 -28.53 21.61
N LEU A 142 -22.04 -29.86 21.56
CA LEU A 142 -21.15 -30.64 20.70
C LEU A 142 -21.43 -30.35 19.22
N LEU A 143 -22.71 -30.28 18.84
CA LEU A 143 -23.10 -29.91 17.48
C LEU A 143 -22.65 -28.50 17.09
N ARG A 144 -22.75 -27.53 18.02
CA ARG A 144 -22.21 -26.18 17.80
C ARG A 144 -20.70 -26.20 17.62
N LEU A 145 -19.98 -26.88 18.52
CA LEU A 145 -18.53 -27.03 18.44
C LEU A 145 -18.09 -27.66 17.10
N VAL A 146 -18.78 -28.71 16.64
CA VAL A 146 -18.50 -29.36 15.35
C VAL A 146 -18.79 -28.41 14.19
N ALA A 147 -19.91 -27.69 14.21
CA ALA A 147 -20.24 -26.69 13.19
C ALA A 147 -19.18 -25.58 13.12
N ASP A 148 -18.72 -25.08 14.27
CA ASP A 148 -17.65 -24.08 14.36
C ASP A 148 -16.30 -24.62 13.90
N LEU A 149 -15.96 -25.88 14.23
CA LEU A 149 -14.76 -26.55 13.71
C LEU A 149 -14.81 -26.69 12.18
N VAL A 150 -15.93 -27.11 11.62
CA VAL A 150 -16.12 -27.23 10.16
C VAL A 150 -16.02 -25.87 9.48
N ALA A 151 -16.63 -24.82 10.06
CA ALA A 151 -16.51 -23.46 9.56
C ALA A 151 -15.04 -22.99 9.55
N VAL A 152 -14.31 -23.21 10.64
CA VAL A 152 -12.87 -22.88 10.74
C VAL A 152 -12.04 -23.65 9.71
N VAL A 153 -12.29 -24.94 9.50
CA VAL A 153 -11.60 -25.75 8.49
C VAL A 153 -11.90 -25.24 7.08
N HIS A 154 -13.15 -24.85 6.80
CA HIS A 154 -13.54 -24.28 5.52
C HIS A 154 -12.86 -22.93 5.26
N GLU A 155 -12.83 -22.04 6.26
CA GLU A 155 -12.13 -20.76 6.18
C GLU A 155 -10.63 -20.94 5.93
N ARG A 156 -9.99 -21.93 6.58
CA ARG A 156 -8.57 -22.27 6.39
C ARG A 156 -8.23 -22.76 4.99
N ARG A 157 -9.18 -23.32 4.24
CA ARG A 157 -8.96 -23.71 2.83
C ARG A 157 -8.84 -22.51 1.89
N SER A 158 -9.23 -21.31 2.33
CA SER A 158 -9.13 -20.09 1.53
C SER A 158 -7.93 -19.23 1.95
N ILE A 159 -6.81 -19.43 1.24
CA ILE A 159 -5.63 -18.56 1.33
C ILE A 159 -6.00 -17.10 1.04
N ARG A 160 -6.94 -16.88 0.11
CA ARG A 160 -7.45 -15.54 -0.24
C ARG A 160 -8.16 -14.85 0.94
N THR A 161 -8.97 -15.58 1.70
CA THR A 161 -9.70 -15.03 2.86
C THR A 161 -8.73 -14.68 3.98
N LEU A 162 -7.72 -15.53 4.21
CA LEU A 162 -6.64 -15.28 5.16
C LEU A 162 -5.88 -13.99 4.81
N PHE A 163 -5.38 -13.87 3.58
CA PHE A 163 -4.67 -12.67 3.14
C PHE A 163 -5.56 -11.42 3.17
N ALA A 164 -6.82 -11.52 2.74
CA ALA A 164 -7.73 -10.38 2.73
C ALA A 164 -7.99 -9.81 4.14
N ARG A 165 -8.10 -10.68 5.16
CA ARG A 165 -8.34 -10.26 6.54
C ARG A 165 -7.10 -9.62 7.17
N HIS A 166 -5.94 -10.26 7.01
CA HIS A 166 -4.70 -9.83 7.66
C HIS A 166 -4.04 -8.62 7.00
N TYR A 167 -4.14 -8.48 5.67
CA TYR A 167 -3.61 -7.31 4.97
C TYR A 167 -4.54 -6.10 5.01
N SER A 168 -5.78 -6.23 5.51
CA SER A 168 -6.73 -5.11 5.55
C SER A 168 -6.21 -3.94 6.40
N LEU A 169 -5.65 -4.23 7.58
CA LEU A 169 -5.09 -3.23 8.49
C LEU A 169 -3.84 -2.56 7.92
N LEU A 170 -2.94 -3.35 7.31
CA LEU A 170 -1.78 -2.80 6.59
C LEU A 170 -2.22 -1.92 5.43
N ALA A 171 -3.14 -2.40 4.60
CA ALA A 171 -3.65 -1.65 3.46
C ALA A 171 -4.34 -0.35 3.89
N ARG A 172 -5.10 -0.38 4.99
CA ARG A 172 -5.70 0.81 5.59
C ARG A 172 -4.63 1.79 6.07
N LYS A 173 -3.61 1.32 6.80
CA LYS A 173 -2.53 2.18 7.31
C LYS A 173 -1.70 2.80 6.18
N VAL A 174 -1.40 2.03 5.14
CA VAL A 174 -0.75 2.52 3.92
C VAL A 174 -1.63 3.57 3.24
N ALA A 175 -2.94 3.35 3.14
CA ALA A 175 -3.86 4.30 2.53
C ALA A 175 -4.02 5.59 3.35
N GLU A 176 -4.06 5.52 4.69
CA GLU A 176 -4.12 6.68 5.58
C GLU A 176 -2.86 7.55 5.46
N ARG A 177 -1.67 6.96 5.54
CA ARG A 177 -0.40 7.71 5.39
C ARG A 177 -0.23 8.29 3.98
N SER A 178 -0.63 7.54 2.96
CA SER A 178 -0.63 8.06 1.58
C SER A 178 -1.58 9.25 1.43
N ALA A 179 -2.74 9.22 2.10
CA ALA A 179 -3.71 10.31 2.11
C ALA A 179 -3.15 11.58 2.79
N GLU A 180 -2.53 11.44 3.96
CA GLU A 180 -1.88 12.56 4.68
C GLU A 180 -0.85 13.28 3.80
N THR A 181 -0.03 12.51 3.08
CA THR A 181 0.97 13.08 2.15
C THR A 181 0.31 13.65 0.89
N GLY A 182 -0.76 13.01 0.40
CA GLY A 182 -1.48 13.36 -0.82
C GLY A 182 -2.14 14.73 -0.79
N GLU A 183 -2.68 15.16 0.36
CA GLU A 183 -3.36 16.45 0.54
C GLU A 183 -2.50 17.65 0.14
N HIS A 184 -1.19 17.60 0.40
CA HIS A 184 -0.25 18.66 0.05
C HIS A 184 -0.01 18.82 -1.47
N TYR A 185 -0.39 17.82 -2.28
CA TYR A 185 -0.29 17.90 -3.73
C TYR A 185 -1.54 18.49 -4.41
N ILE A 186 -2.63 18.68 -3.66
CA ILE A 186 -3.89 19.21 -4.19
C ILE A 186 -3.87 20.74 -4.10
N THR A 187 -3.66 21.38 -5.25
CA THR A 187 -3.77 22.83 -5.41
C THR A 187 -5.24 23.25 -5.27
N ARG A 188 -5.50 24.35 -4.56
CA ARG A 188 -6.83 24.94 -4.29
C ARG A 188 -6.96 26.34 -4.90
N ASN A 189 -5.90 27.14 -4.86
CA ASN A 189 -5.87 28.51 -5.39
C ASN A 189 -4.88 28.69 -6.56
N ARG A 190 -4.79 29.92 -7.08
CA ARG A 190 -3.89 30.29 -8.20
C ARG A 190 -2.42 30.25 -7.83
N GLU A 191 -2.09 30.63 -6.61
CA GLU A 191 -0.71 30.68 -6.11
C GLU A 191 -0.13 29.27 -6.02
N GLU A 192 -0.86 28.34 -5.41
CA GLU A 192 -0.53 26.92 -5.34
C GLU A 192 -0.42 26.28 -6.73
N TYR A 193 -1.26 26.69 -7.68
CA TYR A 193 -1.17 26.24 -9.07
C TYR A 193 0.13 26.70 -9.74
N GLY A 194 0.53 27.96 -9.53
CA GLY A 194 1.78 28.51 -10.04
C GLY A 194 3.01 27.86 -9.40
N ASP A 195 2.97 27.59 -8.10
CA ASP A 195 4.03 26.86 -7.38
C ASP A 195 4.15 25.42 -7.90
N MET A 196 3.03 24.71 -8.08
CA MET A 196 3.01 23.37 -8.68
C MET A 196 3.65 23.36 -10.07
N LEU A 197 3.34 24.33 -10.93
CA LEU A 197 3.97 24.46 -12.25
C LEU A 197 5.49 24.63 -12.18
N ARG A 198 5.98 25.47 -11.25
CA ARG A 198 7.43 25.70 -11.06
C ARG A 198 8.14 24.46 -10.56
N ARG A 199 7.59 23.79 -9.53
CA ARG A 199 8.14 22.54 -8.99
C ARG A 199 8.12 21.41 -10.03
N ALA A 200 7.07 21.35 -10.84
CA ALA A 200 6.98 20.40 -11.94
C ALA A 200 7.96 20.74 -13.06
N GLY A 201 8.18 22.02 -13.36
CA GLY A 201 9.23 22.47 -14.28
C GLY A 201 10.60 21.91 -13.87
N GLY A 202 10.98 22.06 -12.60
CA GLY A 202 12.22 21.50 -12.07
C GLY A 202 12.32 19.98 -12.26
N GLY A 203 11.22 19.24 -12.04
CA GLY A 203 11.15 17.81 -12.35
C GLY A 203 11.36 17.50 -13.84
N GLY A 204 10.81 18.33 -14.73
CA GLY A 204 11.01 18.25 -16.18
C GLY A 204 12.46 18.45 -16.60
N LEU A 205 13.15 19.42 -15.99
CA LEU A 205 14.57 19.69 -16.22
C LEU A 205 15.45 18.48 -15.87
N VAL A 206 15.23 17.84 -14.71
CA VAL A 206 15.96 16.63 -14.34
C VAL A 206 15.69 15.50 -15.34
N ILE A 207 14.43 15.31 -15.74
CA ILE A 207 14.04 14.25 -16.68
C ILE A 207 14.63 14.46 -18.08
N ALA A 208 14.89 15.71 -18.50
CA ALA A 208 15.65 15.99 -19.72
C ALA A 208 17.06 15.35 -19.64
N GLY A 209 17.77 15.55 -18.52
CA GLY A 209 19.06 14.90 -18.27
C GLY A 209 18.96 13.38 -18.23
N THR A 210 17.94 12.84 -17.55
CA THR A 210 17.63 11.41 -17.49
C THR A 210 17.45 10.79 -18.88
N THR A 211 16.84 11.54 -19.81
CA THR A 211 16.62 11.11 -21.20
C THR A 211 17.94 10.93 -21.94
N PHE A 212 18.85 11.89 -21.85
CA PHE A 212 20.18 11.75 -22.47
C PHE A 212 20.98 10.61 -21.85
N MET A 213 20.95 10.48 -20.52
CA MET A 213 21.63 9.37 -19.84
C MET A 213 21.06 8.01 -20.28
N LYS A 214 19.75 7.92 -20.55
CA LYS A 214 19.14 6.70 -21.11
C LYS A 214 19.71 6.35 -22.48
N PHE A 215 19.83 7.33 -23.39
CA PHE A 215 20.45 7.09 -24.71
C PHE A 215 21.93 6.73 -24.58
N ALA A 216 22.67 7.37 -23.67
CA ALA A 216 24.06 7.04 -23.40
C ALA A 216 24.23 5.60 -22.89
N ILE A 217 23.39 5.15 -21.95
CA ILE A 217 23.39 3.77 -21.46
C ILE A 217 23.06 2.78 -22.58
N ALA A 218 22.08 3.11 -23.43
CA ALA A 218 21.72 2.27 -24.58
C ALA A 218 22.87 2.15 -25.59
N ALA A 219 23.61 3.24 -25.83
CA ALA A 219 24.74 3.29 -26.76
C ALA A 219 25.95 2.44 -26.31
N ILE A 220 26.09 2.16 -25.01
CA ILE A 220 27.14 1.25 -24.50
C ILE A 220 26.93 -0.20 -24.98
N GLY A 221 25.70 -0.59 -25.33
CA GLY A 221 25.42 -1.93 -25.85
C GLY A 221 25.52 -3.03 -24.78
N LEU A 222 25.15 -2.72 -23.54
CA LEU A 222 25.12 -3.71 -22.45
C LEU A 222 24.10 -4.83 -22.71
N SER A 223 24.30 -5.99 -22.09
CA SER A 223 23.30 -7.06 -22.12
C SER A 223 21.97 -6.60 -21.52
N ALA A 224 20.87 -7.22 -21.94
CA ALA A 224 19.51 -6.79 -21.58
C ALA A 224 19.31 -6.54 -20.06
N PHE A 225 19.82 -7.44 -19.22
CA PHE A 225 19.77 -7.29 -17.76
C PHE A 225 20.54 -6.06 -17.28
N TRP A 226 21.80 -5.89 -17.70
CA TRP A 226 22.65 -4.79 -17.25
C TRP A 226 22.20 -3.43 -17.81
N GLY A 227 21.71 -3.40 -19.05
CA GLY A 227 21.07 -2.22 -19.64
C GLY A 227 19.83 -1.81 -18.84
N GLY A 228 18.96 -2.77 -18.51
CA GLY A 228 17.79 -2.55 -17.64
C GLY A 228 18.16 -2.09 -16.23
N PHE A 229 19.19 -2.68 -15.62
CA PHE A 229 19.71 -2.30 -14.31
C PHE A 229 20.19 -0.84 -14.30
N TRP A 230 21.07 -0.46 -15.22
CA TRP A 230 21.62 0.91 -15.27
C TRP A 230 20.59 1.95 -15.68
N ALA A 231 19.65 1.61 -16.57
CA ALA A 231 18.49 2.45 -16.84
C ALA A 231 17.67 2.65 -15.56
N GLY A 232 17.45 1.58 -14.78
CA GLY A 232 16.75 1.63 -13.50
C GLY A 232 17.45 2.51 -12.46
N VAL A 233 18.78 2.41 -12.34
CA VAL A 233 19.60 3.27 -11.48
C VAL A 233 19.50 4.73 -11.92
N ASN A 234 19.61 5.02 -13.22
CA ASN A 234 19.44 6.38 -13.77
C ASN A 234 18.07 6.97 -13.39
N TYR A 235 16.99 6.20 -13.56
CA TYR A 235 15.66 6.63 -13.14
C TYR A 235 15.57 6.84 -11.63
N ALA A 236 16.08 5.92 -10.81
CA ALA A 236 16.04 6.01 -9.35
C ALA A 236 16.78 7.25 -8.84
N VAL A 237 18.01 7.49 -9.33
CA VAL A 237 18.80 8.68 -8.97
C VAL A 237 18.08 9.96 -9.36
N SER A 238 17.55 10.01 -10.59
CA SER A 238 16.81 11.17 -11.09
C SER A 238 15.58 11.47 -10.24
N PHE A 239 14.81 10.44 -9.87
CA PHE A 239 13.63 10.56 -9.03
C PHE A 239 13.95 10.95 -7.59
N VAL A 240 15.03 10.44 -7.01
CA VAL A 240 15.52 10.85 -5.70
C VAL A 240 16.00 12.30 -5.74
N LEU A 241 16.71 12.71 -6.79
CA LEU A 241 17.16 14.10 -6.94
C LEU A 241 15.96 15.07 -6.98
N ILE A 242 14.93 14.74 -7.76
CA ILE A 242 13.69 15.52 -7.82
C ILE A 242 13.06 15.63 -6.41
N LEU A 243 12.98 14.52 -5.68
CA LEU A 243 12.45 14.50 -4.31
C LEU A 243 13.25 15.42 -3.38
N LEU A 244 14.58 15.30 -3.38
CA LEU A 244 15.47 16.06 -2.50
C LEU A 244 15.50 17.56 -2.82
N LEU A 245 15.23 17.94 -4.07
CA LEU A 245 15.08 19.33 -4.51
C LEU A 245 13.66 19.87 -4.32
N HIS A 246 12.76 19.09 -3.71
CA HIS A 246 11.34 19.41 -3.53
C HIS A 246 10.60 19.74 -4.83
N TRP A 247 11.06 19.16 -5.94
CA TRP A 247 10.41 19.21 -7.24
C TRP A 247 9.40 18.07 -7.38
N THR A 248 8.54 18.17 -8.39
CA THR A 248 7.42 17.23 -8.55
C THR A 248 7.45 16.51 -9.89
N VAL A 249 7.08 15.23 -9.86
CA VAL A 249 6.77 14.44 -11.05
C VAL A 249 5.31 14.04 -10.93
N ALA A 250 4.48 14.58 -11.81
CA ALA A 250 3.04 14.53 -11.69
C ALA A 250 2.50 13.09 -11.60
N THR A 251 3.04 12.19 -12.43
CA THR A 251 2.59 10.80 -12.54
C THR A 251 2.68 9.97 -11.26
N LYS A 252 3.42 10.43 -10.23
CA LYS A 252 3.51 9.76 -8.92
C LYS A 252 2.43 10.19 -7.93
N GLN A 253 1.93 11.41 -8.09
CA GLN A 253 0.95 11.99 -7.18
C GLN A 253 -0.37 11.20 -7.10
N PRO A 254 -0.91 10.62 -8.19
CA PRO A 254 -2.20 9.93 -8.18
C PRO A 254 -2.31 8.83 -7.13
N ALA A 255 -1.23 8.09 -6.88
CA ALA A 255 -1.21 7.02 -5.89
C ALA A 255 -1.34 7.53 -4.44
N MET A 256 -0.92 8.78 -4.18
CA MET A 256 -1.01 9.44 -2.89
C MET A 256 -2.31 10.23 -2.72
N THR A 257 -2.81 10.86 -3.79
CA THR A 257 -4.03 11.67 -3.75
C THR A 257 -5.31 10.83 -3.77
N ALA A 258 -5.29 9.62 -4.36
CA ALA A 258 -6.48 8.78 -4.44
C ALA A 258 -7.01 8.33 -3.07
N PRO A 259 -6.15 7.89 -2.12
CA PRO A 259 -6.59 7.62 -0.76
C PRO A 259 -7.19 8.83 -0.03
N ALA A 260 -6.65 10.04 -0.24
CA ALA A 260 -7.19 11.28 0.32
C ALA A 260 -8.60 11.57 -0.21
N LEU A 261 -8.81 11.42 -1.53
CA LEU A 261 -10.13 11.58 -2.12
C LEU A 261 -11.11 10.52 -1.61
N ALA A 262 -10.68 9.27 -1.46
CA ALA A 262 -11.50 8.20 -0.91
C ALA A 262 -11.95 8.48 0.54
N ASP A 263 -11.21 9.30 1.29
CA ASP A 263 -11.61 9.72 2.63
C ASP A 263 -12.83 10.62 2.62
N LYS A 264 -12.83 11.61 1.72
CA LYS A 264 -13.92 12.60 1.61
C LYS A 264 -15.24 11.98 1.12
N LEU A 265 -15.21 10.79 0.54
CA LEU A 265 -16.41 10.02 0.20
C LEU A 265 -17.25 9.64 1.43
N ARG A 266 -16.70 9.64 2.65
CA ARG A 266 -17.46 9.29 3.87
C ARG A 266 -18.55 10.29 4.24
N HIS A 267 -18.53 11.50 3.66
CA HIS A 267 -19.40 12.61 4.04
C HIS A 267 -20.37 13.06 2.93
N ILE A 268 -20.61 12.22 1.92
CA ILE A 268 -21.40 12.55 0.73
C ILE A 268 -22.92 12.36 0.87
N ASP A 269 -23.40 12.00 2.07
CA ASP A 269 -24.82 11.76 2.30
C ASP A 269 -25.65 13.02 2.03
N SER A 270 -25.09 14.20 2.29
CA SER A 270 -25.68 15.51 1.97
C SER A 270 -25.31 16.04 0.58
N ASP A 271 -26.18 16.85 -0.03
CA ASP A 271 -25.88 17.53 -1.30
C ASP A 271 -24.67 18.48 -1.18
N ALA A 272 -24.48 19.12 -0.03
CA ALA A 272 -23.30 19.92 0.27
C ALA A 272 -22.02 19.07 0.26
N GLY A 273 -22.05 17.89 0.90
CA GLY A 273 -20.94 16.95 0.90
C GLY A 273 -20.62 16.40 -0.49
N LEU A 274 -21.65 16.12 -1.30
CA LEU A 274 -21.46 15.72 -2.71
C LEU A 274 -20.84 16.85 -3.54
N SER A 275 -21.26 18.10 -3.37
CA SER A 275 -20.66 19.25 -4.07
C SER A 275 -19.19 19.42 -3.69
N ALA A 276 -18.88 19.42 -2.40
CA ALA A 276 -17.52 19.53 -1.89
C ALA A 276 -16.62 18.39 -2.38
N PHE A 277 -17.16 17.17 -2.48
CA PHE A 277 -16.44 16.05 -3.08
C PHE A 277 -16.11 16.31 -4.56
N VAL A 278 -17.07 16.82 -5.33
CA VAL A 278 -16.85 17.14 -6.75
C VAL A 278 -15.86 18.31 -6.91
N ASP A 279 -15.88 19.30 -6.01
CA ASP A 279 -14.85 20.34 -5.93
C ASP A 279 -13.46 19.73 -5.73
N GLU A 280 -13.32 18.77 -4.83
CA GLU A 280 -12.05 18.09 -4.60
C GLU A 280 -11.57 17.32 -5.84
N VAL A 281 -12.48 16.65 -6.56
CA VAL A 281 -12.14 15.98 -7.83
C VAL A 281 -11.61 16.99 -8.85
N ALA A 282 -12.24 18.18 -8.93
CA ALA A 282 -11.78 19.23 -9.83
C ALA A 282 -10.41 19.79 -9.43
N HIS A 283 -10.18 20.04 -8.14
CA HIS A 283 -8.89 20.45 -7.60
C HIS A 283 -7.79 19.42 -7.89
N LEU A 284 -8.10 18.14 -7.72
CA LEU A 284 -7.18 17.06 -8.02
C LEU A 284 -6.82 17.03 -9.51
N PHE A 285 -7.82 17.00 -10.40
CA PHE A 285 -7.58 16.96 -11.86
C PHE A 285 -6.75 18.16 -12.32
N ARG A 286 -7.04 19.34 -11.79
CA ARG A 286 -6.29 20.56 -12.04
C ARG A 286 -4.83 20.43 -11.61
N SER A 287 -4.59 19.86 -10.43
CA SER A 287 -3.22 19.67 -9.89
C SER A 287 -2.41 18.69 -10.73
N GLN A 288 -3.02 17.57 -11.15
CA GLN A 288 -2.39 16.61 -12.06
C GLN A 288 -2.06 17.24 -13.42
N THR A 289 -2.99 18.04 -13.96
CA THR A 289 -2.80 18.74 -15.23
C THR A 289 -1.67 19.76 -15.13
N ALA A 290 -1.63 20.57 -14.06
CA ALA A 290 -0.55 21.52 -13.78
C ALA A 290 0.81 20.81 -13.71
N GLY A 291 0.87 19.69 -12.98
CA GLY A 291 2.09 18.91 -12.85
C GLY A 291 2.58 18.37 -14.20
N ILE A 292 1.71 17.76 -15.00
CA ILE A 292 2.09 17.21 -16.31
C ILE A 292 2.57 18.34 -17.23
N ILE A 293 1.80 19.42 -17.33
CA ILE A 293 2.16 20.57 -18.17
C ILE A 293 3.50 21.14 -17.72
N GLY A 294 3.71 21.36 -16.42
CA GLY A 294 4.97 21.87 -15.89
C GLY A 294 6.16 20.96 -16.20
N ASN A 295 6.02 19.64 -16.03
CA ASN A 295 7.06 18.67 -16.40
C ASN A 295 7.39 18.76 -17.89
N LEU A 296 6.37 18.77 -18.77
CA LEU A 296 6.56 18.78 -20.23
C LEU A 296 7.12 20.12 -20.73
N ALA A 297 6.69 21.23 -20.14
CA ALA A 297 7.05 22.59 -20.52
C ALA A 297 8.56 22.86 -20.37
N LEU A 298 9.26 22.18 -19.46
CA LEU A 298 10.72 22.24 -19.40
C LEU A 298 11.41 21.03 -20.01
N ALA A 299 10.85 19.82 -19.92
CA ALA A 299 11.53 18.62 -20.43
C ALA A 299 11.82 18.69 -21.95
N ALA A 300 10.81 18.99 -22.77
CA ALA A 300 10.99 19.04 -24.23
C ALA A 300 11.92 20.18 -24.67
N PRO A 301 11.71 21.45 -24.25
CA PRO A 301 12.59 22.54 -24.68
C PRO A 301 14.03 22.36 -24.22
N MET A 302 14.27 21.85 -23.01
CA MET A 302 15.63 21.62 -22.53
C MET A 302 16.36 20.55 -23.33
N VAL A 303 15.67 19.47 -23.73
CA VAL A 303 16.25 18.47 -24.62
C VAL A 303 16.62 19.07 -25.98
N LEU A 304 15.74 19.90 -26.56
CA LEU A 304 16.02 20.58 -27.83
C LEU A 304 17.20 21.55 -27.73
N VAL A 305 17.27 22.35 -26.66
CA VAL A 305 18.39 23.27 -26.39
C VAL A 305 19.71 22.50 -26.29
N VAL A 306 19.73 21.36 -25.59
CA VAL A 306 20.94 20.53 -25.46
C VAL A 306 21.32 19.88 -26.79
N GLN A 307 20.36 19.39 -27.59
CA GLN A 307 20.63 18.89 -28.94
C GLN A 307 21.23 19.98 -29.85
N LEU A 308 20.66 21.20 -29.81
CA LEU A 308 21.18 22.33 -30.58
C LEU A 308 22.58 22.74 -30.13
N ALA A 309 22.82 22.82 -28.81
CA ALA A 309 24.14 23.13 -28.26
C ALA A 309 25.18 22.08 -28.65
N ALA A 310 24.83 20.80 -28.64
CA ALA A 310 25.69 19.72 -29.10
C ALA A 310 26.00 19.84 -30.61
N TRP A 311 24.99 20.16 -31.42
CA TRP A 311 25.20 20.37 -32.85
C TRP A 311 26.17 21.54 -33.13
N LEU A 312 25.99 22.66 -32.43
CA LEU A 312 26.85 23.84 -32.57
C LEU A 312 28.29 23.63 -32.07
N SER A 313 28.48 22.81 -31.02
CA SER A 313 29.80 22.62 -30.39
C SER A 313 30.57 21.40 -30.92
N LEU A 314 29.88 20.30 -31.21
CA LEU A 314 30.47 19.01 -31.60
C LEU A 314 30.27 18.70 -33.10
N GLY A 315 29.47 19.50 -33.82
CA GLY A 315 29.13 19.27 -35.23
C GLY A 315 28.17 18.10 -35.45
N LYS A 316 27.66 17.48 -34.37
CA LYS A 316 26.75 16.34 -34.41
C LYS A 316 25.78 16.38 -33.21
N PRO A 317 24.54 15.91 -33.38
CA PRO A 317 23.61 15.80 -32.26
C PRO A 317 24.06 14.70 -31.28
N LEU A 318 23.67 14.81 -30.01
CA LEU A 318 23.89 13.78 -28.98
C LEU A 318 23.06 12.53 -29.26
N VAL A 319 21.85 12.72 -29.81
CA VAL A 319 20.97 11.65 -30.28
C VAL A 319 20.89 11.75 -31.79
N GLY A 320 21.27 10.69 -32.51
CA GLY A 320 21.37 10.66 -33.96
C GLY A 320 20.04 10.33 -34.66
N ALA A 321 20.08 10.29 -36.00
CA ALA A 321 18.92 9.99 -36.83
C ALA A 321 18.40 8.55 -36.62
N HIS A 322 19.30 7.58 -36.44
CA HIS A 322 18.92 6.18 -36.22
C HIS A 322 18.12 6.01 -34.91
N GLU A 323 18.58 6.61 -33.82
CA GLU A 323 17.84 6.60 -32.55
C GLU A 323 16.50 7.35 -32.69
N ALA A 324 16.48 8.45 -33.45
CA ALA A 324 15.28 9.23 -33.68
C ALA A 324 14.20 8.44 -34.44
N GLU A 325 14.58 7.71 -35.49
CA GLU A 325 13.69 6.82 -36.23
C GLU A 325 13.16 5.69 -35.35
N HIS A 326 14.02 5.10 -34.52
CA HIS A 326 13.61 4.09 -33.54
C HIS A 326 12.59 4.64 -32.53
N VAL A 327 12.76 5.88 -32.06
CA VAL A 327 11.77 6.55 -31.20
C VAL A 327 10.44 6.71 -31.92
N LEU A 328 10.42 7.19 -33.17
CA LEU A 328 9.18 7.38 -33.92
C LEU A 328 8.45 6.04 -34.17
N HIS A 329 9.19 4.97 -34.44
CA HIS A 329 8.62 3.65 -34.71
C HIS A 329 8.12 2.95 -33.44
N SER A 330 8.80 3.14 -32.31
CA SER A 330 8.45 2.50 -31.03
C SER A 330 7.38 3.27 -30.24
N LEU A 331 7.31 4.59 -30.40
CA LEU A 331 6.43 5.50 -29.66
C LEU A 331 5.12 5.83 -30.40
N THR A 332 4.50 4.87 -31.09
CA THR A 332 3.25 5.12 -31.84
C THR A 332 2.00 4.65 -31.12
N VAL A 333 0.89 5.37 -31.32
CA VAL A 333 -0.45 5.01 -30.80
C VAL A 333 -1.03 3.76 -31.49
N LEU A 334 -0.59 3.47 -32.72
CA LEU A 334 -1.02 2.29 -33.49
C LEU A 334 -0.38 0.99 -32.96
N GLY A 335 0.65 1.11 -32.13
CA GLY A 335 1.36 -0.02 -31.53
C GLY A 335 0.97 -0.25 -30.06
N PRO A 336 1.74 -1.08 -29.34
CA PRO A 336 1.46 -1.44 -27.94
C PRO A 336 1.75 -0.31 -26.92
N SER A 337 2.11 0.90 -27.37
CA SER A 337 2.53 2.01 -26.49
C SER A 337 1.53 2.33 -25.37
N LEU A 338 0.23 2.34 -25.68
CA LEU A 338 -0.81 2.60 -24.69
C LEU A 338 -0.92 1.46 -23.66
N PHE A 339 -0.76 0.21 -24.09
CA PHE A 339 -0.70 -0.92 -23.17
C PHE A 339 0.51 -0.82 -22.22
N PHE A 340 1.68 -0.47 -22.75
CA PHE A 340 2.88 -0.22 -21.96
C PHE A 340 2.73 0.98 -21.01
N ALA A 341 1.98 2.01 -21.41
CA ALA A 341 1.66 3.14 -20.54
C ALA A 341 0.74 2.75 -19.38
N ALA A 342 -0.27 1.91 -19.64
CA ALA A 342 -1.13 1.35 -18.61
C ALA A 342 -0.33 0.48 -17.63
N PHE A 343 0.57 -0.37 -18.14
CA PHE A 343 1.49 -1.16 -17.33
C PHE A 343 2.38 -0.27 -16.45
N THR A 344 2.90 0.83 -17.01
CA THR A 344 3.66 1.83 -16.24
C THR A 344 2.82 2.44 -15.11
N GLY A 345 1.52 2.67 -15.32
CA GLY A 345 0.57 3.06 -14.27
C GLY A 345 0.46 2.03 -13.13
N VAL A 346 0.51 0.73 -13.45
CA VAL A 346 0.57 -0.35 -12.45
C VAL A 346 1.87 -0.27 -11.64
N LEU A 347 3.02 -0.04 -12.29
CA LEU A 347 4.31 0.11 -11.61
C LEU A 347 4.34 1.34 -10.69
N LEU A 348 3.74 2.46 -11.12
CA LEU A 348 3.56 3.66 -10.30
C LEU A 348 2.79 3.34 -9.01
N PHE A 349 1.65 2.63 -9.12
CA PHE A 349 0.90 2.17 -7.96
C PHE A 349 1.67 1.13 -7.11
N ALA A 350 2.36 0.19 -7.72
CA ALA A 350 3.15 -0.81 -6.99
C ALA A 350 4.25 -0.15 -6.15
N SER A 351 4.90 0.90 -6.68
CA SER A 351 5.95 1.63 -5.97
C SER A 351 5.44 2.34 -4.71
N SER A 352 4.20 2.86 -4.73
CA SER A 352 3.60 3.49 -3.55
C SER A 352 3.23 2.47 -2.47
N LEU A 353 2.85 1.25 -2.87
CA LEU A 353 2.60 0.16 -1.93
C LEU A 353 3.91 -0.28 -1.24
N ILE A 354 5.00 -0.40 -2.00
CA ILE A 354 6.33 -0.70 -1.45
C ILE A 354 6.75 0.39 -0.46
N ALA A 355 6.56 1.66 -0.83
CA ALA A 355 6.84 2.80 0.05
C ALA A 355 6.07 2.74 1.37
N GLY A 356 4.75 2.57 1.31
CA GLY A 356 3.93 2.44 2.51
C GLY A 356 4.28 1.22 3.36
N TRP A 357 4.68 0.11 2.75
CA TRP A 357 5.14 -1.07 3.47
C TRP A 357 6.46 -0.83 4.20
N VAL A 358 7.46 -0.23 3.54
CA VAL A 358 8.75 0.11 4.16
C VAL A 358 8.59 1.16 5.25
N GLU A 359 7.76 2.18 5.03
CA GLU A 359 7.44 3.18 6.04
C GLU A 359 6.80 2.53 7.28
N ASN A 360 5.80 1.67 7.09
CA ASN A 360 5.21 0.91 8.19
C ASN A 360 6.26 0.05 8.91
N TRP A 361 7.15 -0.63 8.17
CA TRP A 361 8.23 -1.42 8.75
C TRP A 361 9.21 -0.56 9.57
N PHE A 362 9.54 0.64 9.08
CA PHE A 362 10.40 1.61 9.77
C PHE A 362 9.78 2.08 11.09
N VAL A 363 8.48 2.41 11.08
CA VAL A 363 7.74 2.83 12.28
C VAL A 363 7.56 1.67 13.26
N PHE A 364 7.18 0.49 12.76
CA PHE A 364 6.94 -0.70 13.59
C PHE A 364 8.19 -1.14 14.37
N HIS A 365 9.38 -1.05 13.75
CA HIS A 365 10.66 -1.36 14.40
C HIS A 365 11.26 -0.17 15.15
N ARG A 366 10.58 0.98 15.21
CA ARG A 366 11.04 2.21 15.86
C ARG A 366 12.46 2.61 15.41
N LEU A 367 12.72 2.52 14.11
CA LEU A 367 14.04 2.79 13.56
C LEU A 367 14.45 4.26 13.71
N ASP A 368 13.47 5.17 13.77
CA ASP A 368 13.70 6.55 14.18
C ASP A 368 14.37 6.63 15.56
N SER A 369 13.85 5.91 16.55
CA SER A 369 14.41 5.85 17.90
C SER A 369 15.76 5.13 17.89
N ALA A 370 15.89 4.05 17.13
CA ALA A 370 17.15 3.32 16.98
C ALA A 370 18.25 4.22 16.42
N ILE A 371 17.96 5.06 15.41
CA ILE A 371 18.92 6.02 14.84
C ILE A 371 19.27 7.11 15.85
N ALA A 372 18.28 7.68 16.55
CA ALA A 372 18.48 8.78 17.48
C ALA A 372 19.36 8.40 18.69
N TRP A 373 19.26 7.16 19.17
CA TRP A 373 19.91 6.68 20.39
C TRP A 373 21.02 5.65 20.15
N ASN A 374 21.40 5.38 18.90
CA ASN A 374 22.48 4.44 18.61
C ASN A 374 23.82 4.97 19.16
N PRO A 375 24.53 4.21 20.01
CA PRO A 375 25.78 4.68 20.62
C PRO A 375 26.84 5.08 19.60
N ARG A 376 26.95 4.37 18.46
CA ARG A 376 27.93 4.67 17.41
C ARG A 376 27.56 5.94 16.65
N ILE A 377 26.29 6.13 16.32
CA ILE A 377 25.81 7.33 15.61
C ILE A 377 25.95 8.56 16.51
N VAL A 378 25.60 8.45 17.79
CA VAL A 378 25.72 9.53 18.77
C VAL A 378 27.20 9.87 18.99
N ALA A 379 28.08 8.87 19.08
CA ALA A 379 29.52 9.09 19.22
C ALA A 379 30.14 9.78 18.00
N THR A 380 29.69 9.48 16.77
CA THR A 380 30.27 10.06 15.54
C THR A 380 29.68 11.42 15.15
N LEU A 381 28.36 11.61 15.27
CA LEU A 381 27.67 12.82 14.82
C LEU A 381 27.33 13.80 15.96
N GLY A 382 27.25 13.29 17.20
CA GLY A 382 26.69 13.98 18.36
C GLY A 382 25.16 13.79 18.48
N ALA A 383 24.64 13.86 19.71
CA ALA A 383 23.23 13.58 20.02
C ALA A 383 22.25 14.44 19.22
N THR A 384 22.53 15.75 19.08
CA THR A 384 21.65 16.67 18.35
C THR A 384 21.56 16.33 16.86
N ARG A 385 22.69 15.95 16.24
CA ARG A 385 22.71 15.55 14.81
C ARG A 385 22.08 14.18 14.61
N ALA A 386 22.30 13.23 15.52
CA ALA A 386 21.62 11.93 15.49
C ALA A 386 20.09 12.09 15.53
N LYS A 387 19.58 13.00 16.38
CA LYS A 387 18.15 13.32 16.47
C LYS A 387 17.61 13.97 15.19
N ARG A 388 18.35 14.90 14.58
CA ARG A 388 17.99 15.50 13.27
C ARG A 388 17.99 14.45 12.15
N TRP A 389 18.96 13.54 12.16
CA TRP A 389 19.05 12.48 11.16
C TRP A 389 17.90 11.47 11.27
N SER A 390 17.51 11.13 12.50
CA SER A 390 16.31 10.35 12.79
C SER A 390 15.04 11.02 12.24
N GLY A 391 14.85 12.33 12.51
CA GLY A 391 13.73 13.11 11.96
C GLY A 391 13.72 13.13 10.44
N TRP A 392 14.88 13.36 9.81
CA TRP A 392 15.01 13.34 8.36
C TRP A 392 14.60 12.00 7.74
N TRP A 393 15.05 10.87 8.32
CA TRP A 393 14.65 9.54 7.86
C TRP A 393 13.15 9.31 8.03
N ARG A 394 12.58 9.73 9.17
CA ARG A 394 11.14 9.61 9.42
C ARG A 394 10.31 10.36 8.38
N GLU A 395 10.75 11.52 7.94
CA GLU A 395 10.09 12.35 6.94
C GLU A 395 10.32 11.87 5.49
N ASN A 396 11.48 11.26 5.19
CA ASN A 396 11.90 10.98 3.81
C ASN A 396 11.89 9.50 3.42
N ILE A 397 11.82 8.54 4.35
CA ILE A 397 11.93 7.11 4.04
C ILE A 397 10.90 6.64 3.01
N SER A 398 9.64 7.05 3.18
CA SER A 398 8.53 6.69 2.28
C SER A 398 8.79 7.23 0.86
N GLY A 399 9.15 8.52 0.77
CA GLY A 399 9.50 9.16 -0.51
C GLY A 399 10.70 8.50 -1.18
N LEU A 400 11.78 8.23 -0.45
CA LEU A 400 12.96 7.57 -0.98
C LEU A 400 12.64 6.18 -1.51
N THR A 401 11.94 5.36 -0.72
CA THR A 401 11.55 4.01 -1.13
C THR A 401 10.64 4.04 -2.37
N ALA A 402 9.66 4.95 -2.43
CA ALA A 402 8.80 5.10 -3.61
C ALA A 402 9.62 5.42 -4.87
N ASN A 403 10.53 6.39 -4.77
CA ASN A 403 11.32 6.86 -5.90
C ASN A 403 12.36 5.83 -6.37
N ILE A 404 13.06 5.18 -5.43
CA ILE A 404 14.06 4.15 -5.73
C ILE A 404 13.38 2.91 -6.33
N SER A 405 12.33 2.39 -5.68
CA SER A 405 11.63 1.20 -6.17
C SER A 405 11.00 1.45 -7.54
N LEU A 406 10.37 2.61 -7.77
CA LEU A 406 9.84 2.96 -9.08
C LEU A 406 10.96 2.99 -10.12
N GLY A 407 12.04 3.72 -9.87
CA GLY A 407 13.14 3.87 -10.82
C GLY A 407 13.72 2.52 -11.23
N LEU A 408 14.03 1.67 -10.25
CA LEU A 408 14.51 0.32 -10.48
C LEU A 408 13.49 -0.54 -11.24
N MET A 409 12.20 -0.48 -10.90
CA MET A 409 11.16 -1.22 -11.61
C MET A 409 11.01 -0.79 -13.07
N LEU A 410 11.12 0.51 -13.39
CA LEU A 410 11.02 1.00 -14.76
C LEU A 410 12.15 0.47 -15.67
N GLY A 411 13.30 0.11 -15.10
CA GLY A 411 14.43 -0.46 -15.84
C GLY A 411 14.49 -1.99 -15.79
N LEU A 412 14.38 -2.58 -14.60
CA LEU A 412 14.59 -4.02 -14.37
C LEU A 412 13.38 -4.88 -14.79
N VAL A 413 12.14 -4.42 -14.56
CA VAL A 413 10.96 -5.25 -14.86
C VAL A 413 10.87 -5.60 -16.35
N PRO A 414 11.05 -4.64 -17.29
CA PRO A 414 11.16 -4.96 -18.73
C PRO A 414 12.23 -6.01 -19.03
N ALA A 415 13.44 -5.84 -18.47
CA ALA A 415 14.55 -6.76 -18.71
C ALA A 415 14.25 -8.18 -18.17
N LEU A 416 13.65 -8.28 -16.98
CA LEU A 416 13.27 -9.56 -16.38
C LEU A 416 12.16 -10.26 -17.17
N LEU A 417 11.12 -9.53 -17.60
CA LEU A 417 10.04 -10.10 -18.38
C LEU A 417 10.48 -10.49 -19.81
N GLY A 418 11.46 -9.78 -20.36
CA GLY A 418 12.10 -10.15 -21.62
C GLY A 418 12.72 -11.55 -21.59
N PHE A 419 13.31 -11.98 -20.46
CA PHE A 419 13.82 -13.35 -20.32
C PHE A 419 12.72 -14.42 -20.41
N PHE A 420 11.48 -14.08 -20.05
CA PHE A 420 10.33 -14.97 -20.18
C PHE A 420 9.62 -14.84 -21.54
N GLY A 421 10.21 -14.12 -22.50
CA GLY A 421 9.65 -13.93 -23.84
C GLY A 421 8.49 -12.93 -23.89
N LEU A 422 8.32 -12.08 -22.87
CA LEU A 422 7.33 -11.02 -22.85
C LEU A 422 7.99 -9.68 -23.20
N PRO A 423 7.83 -9.16 -24.43
CA PRO A 423 8.46 -7.90 -24.86
C PRO A 423 7.69 -6.70 -24.28
N ILE A 424 7.75 -6.53 -22.95
CA ILE A 424 7.10 -5.40 -22.27
C ILE A 424 8.07 -4.24 -22.18
N GLU A 425 7.63 -3.07 -22.62
CA GLU A 425 8.33 -1.82 -22.39
C GLU A 425 7.58 -0.92 -21.39
N VAL A 426 8.26 0.13 -20.96
CA VAL A 426 7.70 1.16 -20.08
C VAL A 426 7.55 2.46 -20.88
N ARG A 427 6.36 3.05 -20.82
CA ARG A 427 6.05 4.35 -21.43
C ARG A 427 5.62 5.31 -20.33
N HIS A 428 6.45 6.33 -20.10
CA HIS A 428 6.21 7.36 -19.11
C HIS A 428 6.13 8.72 -19.79
N VAL A 429 5.04 9.47 -19.58
CA VAL A 429 4.72 10.69 -20.33
C VAL A 429 5.92 11.65 -20.49
N THR A 430 6.58 12.04 -19.41
CA THR A 430 7.69 13.01 -19.46
C THR A 430 8.95 12.47 -20.14
N LEU A 431 9.28 11.19 -19.94
CA LEU A 431 10.43 10.55 -20.58
C LEU A 431 10.17 10.39 -22.08
N SER A 432 8.96 9.94 -22.45
CA SER A 432 8.52 9.82 -23.83
C SER A 432 8.52 11.19 -24.54
N THR A 433 8.11 12.27 -23.85
CA THR A 433 8.24 13.63 -24.37
C THR A 433 9.70 14.01 -24.62
N GLY A 434 10.59 13.74 -23.66
CA GLY A 434 12.03 13.98 -23.84
C GLY A 434 12.60 13.21 -25.03
N GLN A 435 12.23 11.94 -25.19
CA GLN A 435 12.68 11.11 -26.31
C GLN A 435 12.19 11.64 -27.65
N LEU A 436 10.92 12.03 -27.75
CA LEU A 436 10.37 12.62 -28.98
C LEU A 436 11.01 13.98 -29.29
N ALA A 437 11.30 14.80 -28.26
CA ALA A 437 12.03 16.06 -28.42
C ALA A 437 13.46 15.82 -28.92
N ALA A 438 14.17 14.82 -28.39
CA ALA A 438 15.50 14.44 -28.87
C ALA A 438 15.46 13.99 -30.33
N ALA A 439 14.46 13.18 -30.70
CA ALA A 439 14.23 12.72 -32.07
C ALA A 439 13.93 13.89 -33.02
N ALA A 440 13.08 14.84 -32.61
CA ALA A 440 12.80 16.03 -33.38
C ALA A 440 14.04 16.92 -33.55
N GLY A 441 14.86 17.07 -32.51
CA GLY A 441 16.14 17.78 -32.58
C GLY A 441 17.15 17.13 -33.53
N ALA A 442 17.10 15.80 -33.69
CA ALA A 442 17.98 15.06 -34.58
C ALA A 442 17.53 15.11 -36.05
N LEU A 443 16.22 15.02 -36.30
CA LEU A 443 15.62 14.99 -37.64
C LEU A 443 15.34 16.39 -38.21
N GLY A 444 15.38 17.43 -37.37
CA GLY A 444 15.13 18.80 -37.78
C GLY A 444 13.64 19.12 -38.01
N TRP A 445 13.38 20.30 -38.56
CA TRP A 445 12.02 20.86 -38.69
C TRP A 445 11.10 20.06 -39.63
N ASP A 446 11.65 19.30 -40.58
CA ASP A 446 10.87 18.51 -41.53
C ASP A 446 10.02 17.42 -40.86
N VAL A 447 10.45 16.93 -39.68
CA VAL A 447 9.72 15.92 -38.91
C VAL A 447 8.28 16.36 -38.56
N LEU A 448 8.03 17.66 -38.41
CA LEU A 448 6.70 18.20 -38.08
C LEU A 448 5.69 18.03 -39.22
N ARG A 449 6.18 17.87 -40.45
CA ARG A 449 5.34 17.60 -41.64
C ARG A 449 4.94 16.13 -41.72
N HIS A 450 5.61 15.25 -40.99
CA HIS A 450 5.41 13.81 -41.07
C HIS A 450 4.32 13.36 -40.08
N TRP A 451 3.32 12.64 -40.58
CA TRP A 451 2.23 12.11 -39.74
C TRP A 451 2.70 11.19 -38.58
N PRO A 452 3.73 10.34 -38.75
CA PRO A 452 4.27 9.53 -37.64
C PRO A 452 4.67 10.34 -36.39
N PHE A 453 5.16 11.57 -36.54
CA PHE A 453 5.46 12.44 -35.41
C PHE A 453 4.21 12.79 -34.60
N TRP A 454 3.11 13.14 -35.27
CA TRP A 454 1.85 13.46 -34.60
C TRP A 454 1.19 12.25 -33.95
N LEU A 455 1.36 11.05 -34.53
CA LEU A 455 0.98 9.80 -33.87
C LEU A 455 1.75 9.60 -32.55
N CYS A 456 3.02 10.00 -32.51
CA CYS A 456 3.82 9.99 -31.28
C CYS A 456 3.30 10.99 -30.25
N VAL A 457 2.92 12.21 -30.67
CA VAL A 457 2.32 13.22 -29.78
C VAL A 457 1.01 12.70 -29.17
N ILE A 458 0.12 12.13 -29.98
CA ILE A 458 -1.14 11.52 -29.51
C ILE A 458 -0.84 10.36 -28.54
N SER A 459 0.15 9.52 -28.86
CA SER A 459 0.61 8.43 -27.99
C SER A 459 1.11 8.93 -26.63
N ILE A 460 1.84 10.05 -26.59
CA ILE A 460 2.31 10.68 -25.34
C ILE A 460 1.13 11.20 -24.51
N LEU A 461 0.14 11.87 -25.13
CA LEU A 461 -1.05 12.33 -24.42
C LEU A 461 -1.82 11.15 -23.81
N GLY A 462 -2.04 10.09 -24.59
CA GLY A 462 -2.64 8.85 -24.10
C GLY A 462 -1.79 8.18 -23.00
N THR A 463 -0.46 8.26 -23.11
CA THR A 463 0.48 7.77 -22.09
C THR A 463 0.29 8.50 -20.76
N GLY A 464 0.17 9.83 -20.77
CA GLY A 464 -0.09 10.63 -19.57
C GLY A 464 -1.41 10.26 -18.91
N VAL A 465 -2.49 10.13 -19.69
CA VAL A 465 -3.80 9.71 -19.20
C VAL A 465 -3.74 8.32 -18.57
N LEU A 466 -3.06 7.36 -19.19
CA LEU A 466 -2.98 5.99 -18.68
C LEU A 466 -2.04 5.85 -17.47
N ASN A 467 -0.90 6.54 -17.47
CA ASN A 467 0.01 6.56 -16.32
C ASN A 467 -0.73 7.03 -15.05
N VAL A 468 -1.43 8.16 -15.15
CA VAL A 468 -2.17 8.75 -14.03
C VAL A 468 -3.43 7.95 -13.72
N GLY A 469 -4.24 7.66 -14.74
CA GLY A 469 -5.55 7.03 -14.58
C GLY A 469 -5.48 5.63 -13.99
N VAL A 470 -4.56 4.78 -14.47
CA VAL A 470 -4.41 3.41 -13.94
C VAL A 470 -3.87 3.43 -12.51
N SER A 471 -2.84 4.24 -12.24
CA SER A 471 -2.28 4.37 -10.89
C SER A 471 -3.32 4.88 -9.89
N PHE A 472 -4.05 5.93 -10.26
CA PHE A 472 -5.16 6.48 -9.48
C PHE A 472 -6.23 5.43 -9.22
N PHE A 473 -6.71 4.72 -10.25
CA PHE A 473 -7.78 3.74 -10.12
C PHE A 473 -7.42 2.61 -9.16
N LEU A 474 -6.20 2.08 -9.24
CA LEU A 474 -5.73 1.03 -8.35
C LEU A 474 -5.62 1.52 -6.90
N ALA A 475 -5.02 2.69 -6.69
CA ALA A 475 -4.91 3.30 -5.36
C ALA A 475 -6.29 3.60 -4.75
N PHE A 476 -7.19 4.18 -5.54
CA PHE A 476 -8.56 4.47 -5.14
C PHE A 476 -9.33 3.19 -4.79
N LYS A 477 -9.23 2.14 -5.61
CA LYS A 477 -9.88 0.84 -5.37
C LYS A 477 -9.41 0.20 -4.07
N VAL A 478 -8.11 0.24 -3.78
CA VAL A 478 -7.56 -0.26 -2.52
C VAL A 478 -8.06 0.57 -1.33
N ALA A 479 -8.06 1.90 -1.45
CA ALA A 479 -8.56 2.79 -0.41
C ALA A 479 -10.05 2.54 -0.10
N LEU A 480 -10.91 2.48 -1.12
CA LEU A 480 -12.34 2.17 -0.96
C LEU A 480 -12.56 0.84 -0.25
N ARG A 481 -11.82 -0.21 -0.67
CA ARG A 481 -11.94 -1.55 -0.08
C ARG A 481 -11.46 -1.58 1.37
N SER A 482 -10.38 -0.88 1.68
CA SER A 482 -9.84 -0.80 3.05
C SER A 482 -10.77 -0.07 4.02
N ARG A 483 -11.67 0.78 3.49
CA ARG A 483 -12.58 1.64 4.27
C ARG A 483 -14.05 1.15 4.26
N GLY A 484 -14.36 0.07 3.54
CA GLY A 484 -15.69 -0.54 3.54
C GLY A 484 -16.81 0.28 2.87
N ILE A 485 -16.48 1.21 1.97
CA ILE A 485 -17.45 2.09 1.30
C ILE A 485 -18.32 1.29 0.31
N ARG A 486 -19.64 1.47 0.35
CA ARG A 486 -20.63 0.69 -0.43
C ARG A 486 -20.82 1.21 -1.86
N LEU A 487 -21.36 0.35 -2.75
CA LEU A 487 -21.55 0.62 -4.19
C LEU A 487 -22.67 1.63 -4.53
N ALA A 488 -23.63 1.85 -3.63
CA ALA A 488 -24.79 2.70 -3.89
C ALA A 488 -24.40 4.18 -4.14
N ASP A 489 -23.35 4.64 -3.48
CA ASP A 489 -22.85 6.02 -3.57
C ASP A 489 -22.18 6.34 -4.92
N GLN A 490 -21.68 5.32 -5.61
CA GLN A 490 -20.85 5.50 -6.81
C GLN A 490 -21.63 6.07 -8.01
N LYS A 491 -22.91 5.71 -8.15
CA LYS A 491 -23.75 6.20 -9.27
C LYS A 491 -24.03 7.70 -9.12
N ARG A 492 -24.40 8.14 -7.90
CA ARG A 492 -24.68 9.56 -7.58
C ARG A 492 -23.43 10.42 -7.79
N VAL A 493 -22.27 9.96 -7.31
CA VAL A 493 -20.98 10.64 -7.49
C VAL A 493 -20.61 10.77 -8.98
N ARG A 494 -20.71 9.68 -9.75
CA ARG A 494 -20.42 9.72 -11.19
C ARG A 494 -21.31 10.70 -11.94
N ALA A 495 -22.61 10.71 -11.64
CA ALA A 495 -23.56 11.64 -12.25
C ALA A 495 -23.21 13.10 -11.93
N ALA A 496 -22.82 13.40 -10.69
CA ALA A 496 -22.46 14.76 -10.27
C ALA A 496 -21.15 15.25 -10.93
N ILE A 497 -20.11 14.42 -10.98
CA ILE A 497 -18.85 14.73 -11.69
C ILE A 497 -19.15 15.01 -13.17
N TRP A 498 -19.93 14.14 -13.81
CA TRP A 498 -20.27 14.27 -15.22
C TRP A 498 -21.13 15.51 -15.50
N ALA A 499 -22.03 15.88 -14.59
CA ALA A 499 -22.80 17.12 -14.67
C ALA A 499 -21.88 18.35 -14.59
N ARG A 500 -20.91 18.38 -13.66
CA ARG A 500 -19.92 19.47 -13.59
C ARG A 500 -19.04 19.54 -14.82
N MET A 501 -18.58 18.41 -15.34
CA MET A 501 -17.75 18.37 -16.55
C MET A 501 -18.50 18.96 -17.74
N ARG A 502 -19.81 18.72 -17.86
CA ARG A 502 -20.65 19.32 -18.92
C ARG A 502 -20.93 20.81 -18.70
N ARG A 503 -21.19 21.23 -17.46
CA ARG A 503 -21.60 22.63 -17.15
C ARG A 503 -20.42 23.58 -17.00
N GLN A 504 -19.29 23.12 -16.46
CA GLN A 504 -18.13 23.93 -16.10
C GLN A 504 -16.82 23.16 -16.35
N PRO A 505 -16.51 22.78 -17.60
CA PRO A 505 -15.29 22.01 -17.93
C PRO A 505 -14.01 22.76 -17.54
N LEU A 506 -13.99 24.09 -17.66
CA LEU A 506 -12.85 24.93 -17.28
C LEU A 506 -12.51 24.85 -15.79
N SER A 507 -13.47 24.48 -14.93
CA SER A 507 -13.22 24.32 -13.49
C SER A 507 -12.22 23.20 -13.17
N PHE A 508 -12.04 22.25 -14.07
CA PHE A 508 -11.06 21.16 -13.94
C PHE A 508 -9.66 21.56 -14.42
N LEU A 509 -9.53 22.62 -15.23
CA LEU A 509 -8.27 23.00 -15.88
C LEU A 509 -7.68 24.28 -15.31
N VAL A 510 -8.53 25.28 -15.03
CA VAL A 510 -8.11 26.63 -14.68
C VAL A 510 -8.60 26.97 -13.27
N PRO A 511 -7.73 27.54 -12.41
CA PRO A 511 -8.15 28.00 -11.10
C PRO A 511 -9.20 29.13 -11.16
N PRO A 512 -10.18 29.14 -10.24
CA PRO A 512 -11.16 30.22 -10.17
C PRO A 512 -10.44 31.57 -10.01
N LYS A 513 -11.05 32.63 -10.52
CA LYS A 513 -10.64 34.00 -10.17
C LYS A 513 -11.01 34.18 -8.70
N ALA A 514 -10.05 34.68 -7.91
CA ALA A 514 -10.23 34.94 -6.48
C ALA A 514 -11.44 35.86 -6.24
#